data_AF-A0A2V9URC9-F1
#
_entry.id   AF-A0A2V9URC9-F1
#
_cell.length_a   1.000
_cell.length_b   1.000
_cell.length_c   1.000
_cell.angle_alpha   90.00
_cell.angle_beta   90.00
_cell.angle_gamma   90.00
#
_symmetry.space_group_name_H-M   'P 1'
#
loop_
_entity.id
_entity.type
_entity.pdbx_description
1 polymer ?
#
loop_
_entity_poly.entity_id
_entity_poly.type
_entity_poly.pdbx_seq_one_letter_code
_entity_poly.pdbx_strand_id
1 'polypeptide(L)'
;MDLHFREATQRTVLTCEKQRCPGSGRFPTLAVVAVGPSNTRQWITQGNFLMSTTPPSTPAKAKARLGIRAWMNIVLAECENAAAGLDAEPVHDLRVGIRRCRSLADGLRTMDPDPSWKHMKKAGKTVFQALGDLRDIHVMQGWIEKLSTSKLSTLDDGVAKKLLDHVHSNEAKCKQDALDVLRQFDRKQWRQWSRSLSRRAARIRPGSVVFKHLVLEKWTAAYDLHKRAVHSRSQIAWHELRIGIKRFRYTVENFLPREHAAWGSDLKELQDLLGDVHDLDVLWNMAIHIGVFPDPESRTRWGQKINEERSQRLNRYREKMVGKQSLWQRWREQLPSGPGLRAAATARLRVWASYLDPDQVHSERVAQLSLSLYDGLRGAGLLMQDPQQNSRAVLQVAALLHDVGKSKGGKAHHKDSFRMIRNLPSPLGWSAQELQLVAVIARYHRGALPRARQKSLQLLDPPDGRAALQLAGVLRLTNSLDTRNGIEPRLKVGLDDNIVLIQATGYSPLDPSAEEIAAARHLLEVVLRRPVLVRRLRETVPSPKAQLVVRSHSPRS
;
A
#
# COMPACT_ATOMS: atom_id res chain seq x y z
N MET A 1 -12.55 39.16 7.25
CA MET A 1 -13.60 38.93 6.23
C MET A 1 -13.76 37.42 6.06
N ASP A 2 -14.05 36.68 7.12
CA ASP A 2 -15.38 36.51 7.77
C ASP A 2 -16.41 35.88 6.85
N LEU A 3 -16.76 34.62 7.12
CA LEU A 3 -17.99 34.34 7.87
C LEU A 3 -18.13 32.85 8.23
N HIS A 4 -18.56 32.67 9.48
CA HIS A 4 -19.00 31.47 10.19
C HIS A 4 -20.01 30.60 9.45
N PHE A 5 -20.08 29.30 9.79
CA PHE A 5 -21.37 28.69 10.12
C PHE A 5 -21.25 27.56 11.17
N ARG A 6 -22.26 27.52 12.04
CA ARG A 6 -22.35 26.92 13.39
C ARG A 6 -22.61 25.41 13.42
N GLU A 7 -22.28 24.83 14.58
CA GLU A 7 -22.74 23.55 15.10
C GLU A 7 -24.26 23.49 15.28
N ALA A 8 -24.83 22.29 15.15
CA ALA A 8 -26.10 21.92 15.76
C ALA A 8 -26.09 20.44 16.18
N THR A 9 -26.19 20.25 17.48
CA THR A 9 -26.28 18.98 18.22
C THR A 9 -27.74 18.56 18.30
N GLN A 10 -28.08 17.33 17.94
CA GLN A 10 -29.32 16.70 18.42
C GLN A 10 -29.08 15.25 18.86
N ARG A 11 -29.31 15.04 20.15
CA ARG A 11 -29.43 13.75 20.83
C ARG A 11 -30.71 13.06 20.39
N THR A 12 -30.66 11.76 20.14
CA THR A 12 -31.84 10.90 20.20
C THR A 12 -31.55 9.74 21.15
N VAL A 13 -32.28 9.76 22.25
CA VAL A 13 -32.40 8.72 23.26
C VAL A 13 -33.40 7.69 22.73
N LEU A 14 -33.05 6.41 22.73
CA LEU A 14 -34.02 5.32 22.63
C LEU A 14 -33.74 4.31 23.73
N THR A 15 -34.77 4.12 24.56
CA THR A 15 -34.90 3.16 25.65
C THR A 15 -35.76 1.96 25.22
N CYS A 16 -35.57 0.83 25.93
CA CYS A 16 -36.38 -0.41 25.93
C CYS A 16 -36.25 -1.31 24.66
N GLU A 17 -36.24 -2.64 24.73
CA GLU A 17 -36.86 -3.53 25.72
C GLU A 17 -36.22 -4.94 25.72
N LYS A 18 -36.35 -5.63 26.85
CA LYS A 18 -35.91 -7.01 27.13
C LYS A 18 -36.70 -8.03 26.32
N GLN A 19 -36.05 -9.06 25.77
CA GLN A 19 -36.65 -10.38 25.58
C GLN A 19 -35.66 -11.50 25.96
N ARG A 20 -36.19 -12.47 26.72
CA ARG A 20 -35.52 -13.62 27.32
C ARG A 20 -35.33 -14.78 26.33
N CYS A 21 -34.29 -15.58 26.62
CA CYS A 21 -33.89 -16.96 26.24
C CYS A 21 -35.04 -18.00 26.12
N PRO A 22 -34.85 -19.30 25.72
CA PRO A 22 -33.62 -20.13 25.84
C PRO A 22 -33.38 -21.27 24.80
N GLY A 23 -32.27 -22.01 24.98
CA GLY A 23 -32.01 -23.35 24.40
C GLY A 23 -30.52 -23.64 24.20
N SER A 24 -29.71 -23.85 25.25
CA SER A 24 -29.28 -25.16 25.79
C SER A 24 -28.84 -26.21 24.75
N GLY A 25 -27.53 -26.48 24.70
CA GLY A 25 -26.93 -27.66 24.07
C GLY A 25 -25.49 -27.84 24.56
N ARG A 26 -25.28 -28.85 25.41
CA ARG A 26 -24.02 -29.22 26.09
C ARG A 26 -23.05 -30.01 25.19
N PHE A 27 -21.83 -30.18 25.72
CA PHE A 27 -20.83 -31.26 25.55
C PHE A 27 -19.57 -30.92 24.70
N PRO A 28 -18.42 -31.59 24.95
CA PRO A 28 -17.64 -31.52 26.19
C PRO A 28 -16.13 -31.30 25.96
N THR A 29 -15.44 -30.97 27.05
CA THR A 29 -13.98 -30.91 27.18
C THR A 29 -13.39 -32.32 27.22
N LEU A 30 -12.35 -32.58 26.43
CA LEU A 30 -11.47 -33.75 26.61
C LEU A 30 -10.01 -33.32 26.42
N ALA A 31 -9.27 -33.41 27.52
CA ALA A 31 -7.82 -33.37 27.57
C ALA A 31 -7.29 -34.73 27.08
N VAL A 32 -6.26 -34.72 26.24
CA VAL A 32 -5.46 -35.91 25.98
C VAL A 32 -3.97 -35.56 26.11
N VAL A 33 -3.37 -36.35 26.99
CA VAL A 33 -1.97 -36.40 27.42
C VAL A 33 -1.09 -36.93 26.28
N ALA A 34 0.06 -36.30 26.08
CA ALA A 34 1.10 -36.78 25.19
C ALA A 34 1.96 -37.85 25.91
N VAL A 35 2.06 -39.03 25.32
CA VAL A 35 2.99 -40.10 25.69
C VAL A 35 3.88 -40.35 24.48
N GLY A 36 5.20 -40.20 24.64
CA GLY A 36 6.19 -40.61 23.65
C GLY A 36 6.60 -42.08 23.81
N PRO A 37 7.52 -42.55 22.95
CA PRO A 37 8.48 -43.54 23.40
C PRO A 37 9.94 -43.15 23.08
N SER A 38 10.77 -43.58 24.01
CA SER A 38 12.22 -43.47 24.17
C SER A 38 13.01 -44.63 23.55
N ASN A 39 14.26 -44.38 23.14
CA ASN A 39 15.48 -45.23 23.29
C ASN A 39 16.58 -44.79 22.30
N THR A 40 17.90 -44.85 22.51
CA THR A 40 18.83 -44.89 23.67
C THR A 40 20.28 -44.81 23.12
N ARG A 41 21.24 -44.52 24.02
CA ARG A 41 22.72 -44.76 24.04
C ARG A 41 23.54 -43.46 24.13
N GLN A 42 23.93 -43.03 25.34
CA GLN A 42 25.14 -43.38 26.13
C GLN A 42 26.47 -43.11 25.39
N TRP A 43 27.32 -42.22 25.94
CA TRP A 43 28.63 -42.54 26.55
C TRP A 43 29.06 -41.39 27.50
N ILE A 44 29.80 -41.77 28.54
CA ILE A 44 30.27 -41.03 29.71
C ILE A 44 31.72 -40.56 29.48
N THR A 45 32.12 -39.39 29.99
CA THR A 45 33.34 -39.23 30.82
C THR A 45 33.38 -37.89 31.56
N GLN A 46 33.88 -37.98 32.80
CA GLN A 46 33.91 -36.99 33.86
C GLN A 46 34.99 -35.90 33.68
N GLY A 47 34.77 -34.77 34.35
CA GLY A 47 35.79 -33.73 34.61
C GLY A 47 35.23 -32.64 35.53
N ASN A 48 35.37 -32.85 36.84
CA ASN A 48 34.98 -31.91 37.90
C ASN A 48 35.87 -30.66 37.87
N PHE A 49 35.28 -29.46 37.87
CA PHE A 49 35.82 -28.31 38.62
C PHE A 49 34.70 -27.29 38.89
N LEU A 50 34.34 -27.16 40.17
CA LEU A 50 33.46 -26.12 40.71
C LEU A 50 34.28 -24.83 40.89
N MET A 51 33.93 -23.76 40.18
CA MET A 51 33.99 -22.40 40.74
C MET A 51 32.92 -21.52 40.08
N SER A 52 32.06 -20.99 40.95
CA SER A 52 31.04 -19.98 40.69
C SER A 52 31.65 -18.71 40.10
N THR A 53 31.26 -18.34 38.89
CA THR A 53 31.08 -16.94 38.48
C THR A 53 29.93 -16.87 37.48
N THR A 54 28.86 -16.18 37.85
CA THR A 54 27.75 -15.81 36.96
C THR A 54 28.25 -14.89 35.84
N PRO A 55 28.04 -15.21 34.56
CA PRO A 55 28.15 -14.24 33.49
C PRO A 55 26.85 -13.41 33.38
N PRO A 56 26.92 -12.09 33.15
CA PRO A 56 25.75 -11.27 32.97
C PRO A 56 25.01 -11.68 31.70
N SER A 57 23.72 -12.00 31.87
CA SER A 57 22.78 -12.31 30.81
C SER A 57 22.65 -11.13 29.86
N THR A 58 23.14 -11.28 28.64
CA THR A 58 22.75 -10.41 27.52
C THR A 58 21.42 -10.92 26.99
N PRO A 59 20.30 -10.19 27.08
CA PRO A 59 19.07 -10.65 26.46
C PRO A 59 19.16 -10.43 24.95
N ALA A 60 19.05 -11.54 24.21
CA ALA A 60 18.97 -11.61 22.76
C ALA A 60 17.96 -10.59 22.17
N LYS A 61 18.46 -9.46 21.65
CA LYS A 61 17.69 -8.55 20.80
C LYS A 61 17.75 -9.06 19.35
N ALA A 62 16.57 -9.44 18.82
CA ALA A 62 16.13 -9.37 17.40
C ALA A 62 15.39 -10.62 16.89
N LYS A 63 14.33 -11.07 17.58
CA LYS A 63 13.24 -11.77 16.87
C LYS A 63 12.51 -10.75 16.00
N ALA A 64 12.37 -11.02 14.71
CA ALA A 64 11.81 -10.10 13.73
C ALA A 64 10.43 -9.59 14.18
N ARG A 65 10.38 -8.31 14.61
CA ARG A 65 9.18 -7.59 15.06
C ARG A 65 8.29 -7.27 13.84
N LEU A 66 7.67 -8.31 13.29
CA LEU A 66 6.97 -8.23 12.01
C LEU A 66 5.51 -7.80 12.19
N GLY A 67 5.09 -6.83 11.38
CA GLY A 67 3.71 -6.39 11.27
C GLY A 67 3.33 -5.22 12.17
N ILE A 68 2.26 -4.53 11.79
CA ILE A 68 1.84 -3.28 12.43
C ILE A 68 1.46 -3.45 13.90
N ARG A 69 0.89 -4.58 14.28
CA ARG A 69 0.48 -4.83 15.68
C ARG A 69 1.68 -4.82 16.64
N ALA A 70 2.79 -5.45 16.25
CA ALA A 70 4.00 -5.48 17.06
C ALA A 70 4.50 -4.05 17.35
N TRP A 71 4.60 -3.23 16.31
CA TRP A 71 5.00 -1.83 16.45
C TRP A 71 3.99 -1.00 17.24
N MET A 72 2.69 -1.22 17.05
CA MET A 72 1.68 -0.49 17.82
C MET A 72 1.69 -0.85 19.31
N ASN A 73 2.03 -2.10 19.66
CA ASN A 73 2.21 -2.51 21.05
C ASN A 73 3.48 -1.90 21.66
N ILE A 74 4.57 -1.82 20.89
CA ILE A 74 5.79 -1.10 21.31
C ILE A 74 5.47 0.35 21.62
N VAL A 75 4.69 1.03 20.76
CA VAL A 75 4.28 2.42 21.03
C VAL A 75 3.54 2.55 22.36
N LEU A 76 2.69 1.60 22.72
CA LEU A 76 1.99 1.64 24.00
C LEU A 76 2.94 1.46 25.19
N ALA A 77 3.89 0.52 25.10
CA ALA A 77 4.88 0.29 26.14
C ALA A 77 5.84 1.49 26.30
N GLU A 78 6.39 1.99 25.20
CA GLU A 78 7.34 3.10 25.25
C GLU A 78 6.67 4.44 25.58
N CYS A 79 5.36 4.59 25.37
CA CYS A 79 4.63 5.75 25.90
C CYS A 79 4.61 5.80 27.44
N GLU A 80 4.66 4.64 28.11
CA GLU A 80 4.75 4.56 29.58
C GLU A 80 6.16 4.88 30.03
N ASN A 81 7.17 4.26 29.41
CA ASN A 81 8.58 4.48 29.73
C ASN A 81 8.99 5.93 29.48
N ALA A 82 8.66 6.51 28.33
CA ALA A 82 9.02 7.88 28.00
C ALA A 82 8.34 8.91 28.93
N ALA A 83 7.14 8.62 29.45
CA ALA A 83 6.44 9.51 30.37
C ALA A 83 7.08 9.57 31.77
N ALA A 84 7.96 8.63 32.13
CA ALA A 84 8.60 8.58 33.44
C ALA A 84 9.72 9.63 33.62
N GLY A 85 10.35 10.09 32.53
CA GLY A 85 11.45 11.05 32.60
C GLY A 85 11.93 11.63 31.27
N LEU A 86 11.33 11.22 30.14
CA LEU A 86 11.77 11.56 28.78
C LEU A 86 13.24 11.23 28.50
N ASP A 87 13.73 10.13 29.07
CA ASP A 87 15.09 9.64 28.82
C ASP A 87 15.31 9.35 27.32
N ALA A 88 16.56 9.52 26.88
CA ALA A 88 16.91 9.48 25.47
C ALA A 88 16.57 8.15 24.76
N GLU A 89 16.73 7.00 25.43
CA GLU A 89 16.45 5.68 24.87
C GLU A 89 14.93 5.41 24.73
N PRO A 90 14.08 5.55 25.78
CA PRO A 90 12.63 5.44 25.64
C PRO A 90 12.02 6.39 24.61
N VAL A 91 12.49 7.65 24.57
CA VAL A 91 12.04 8.63 23.56
C VAL A 91 12.43 8.17 22.16
N HIS A 92 13.65 7.64 21.97
CA HIS A 92 14.09 7.10 20.69
C HIS A 92 13.21 5.92 20.25
N ASP A 93 13.01 4.93 21.11
CA ASP A 93 12.25 3.72 20.78
C ASP A 93 10.77 4.02 20.50
N LEU A 94 10.17 4.94 21.27
CA LEU A 94 8.82 5.44 21.01
C LEU A 94 8.72 6.09 19.63
N ARG A 95 9.66 6.98 19.28
CA ARG A 95 9.71 7.62 17.96
C ARG A 95 9.85 6.59 16.84
N VAL A 96 10.72 5.59 17.01
CA VAL A 96 10.91 4.52 16.04
C VAL A 96 9.62 3.72 15.85
N GLY A 97 8.95 3.33 16.94
CA GLY A 97 7.67 2.62 16.90
C GLY A 97 6.57 3.41 16.18
N ILE A 98 6.44 4.70 16.49
CA ILE A 98 5.46 5.57 15.83
C ILE A 98 5.78 5.76 14.35
N ARG A 99 7.05 6.02 13.99
CA ARG A 99 7.49 6.14 12.60
C ARG A 99 7.15 4.88 11.80
N ARG A 100 7.39 3.70 12.37
CA ARG A 100 7.04 2.40 11.77
C ARG A 100 5.55 2.29 11.51
N CYS A 101 4.72 2.55 12.51
CA CYS A 101 3.26 2.51 12.37
C CYS A 101 2.77 3.47 11.28
N ARG A 102 3.29 4.70 11.25
CA ARG A 102 2.92 5.71 10.26
C ARG A 102 3.35 5.32 8.84
N SER A 103 4.55 4.76 8.68
CA SER A 103 5.03 4.31 7.37
C SER A 103 4.29 3.09 6.86
N LEU A 104 3.93 2.14 7.73
CA LEU A 104 3.08 0.99 7.39
C LEU A 104 1.70 1.48 6.94
N ALA A 105 1.09 2.41 7.69
CA ALA A 105 -0.19 3.01 7.32
C ALA A 105 -0.13 3.74 5.98
N ASP A 106 0.98 4.43 5.67
CA ASP A 106 1.16 5.12 4.40
C ASP A 106 1.22 4.18 3.19
N GLY A 107 1.78 2.99 3.35
CA GLY A 107 1.75 1.97 2.30
C GLY A 107 0.38 1.32 2.19
N LEU A 108 -0.16 0.82 3.30
CA LEU A 108 -1.41 0.05 3.34
C LEU A 108 -2.62 0.86 2.88
N ARG A 109 -2.69 2.16 3.21
CA ARG A 109 -3.82 3.02 2.79
C ARG A 109 -3.94 3.23 1.29
N THR A 110 -2.92 2.86 0.51
CA THR A 110 -3.00 2.91 -0.96
C THR A 110 -3.81 1.74 -1.53
N MET A 111 -4.03 0.68 -0.74
CA MET A 111 -4.88 -0.46 -1.08
C MET A 111 -6.13 -0.51 -0.20
N ASP A 112 -6.03 -0.12 1.07
CA ASP A 112 -7.13 -0.17 2.02
C ASP A 112 -7.64 1.26 2.35
N PRO A 113 -8.82 1.66 1.83
CA PRO A 113 -9.34 3.01 2.01
C PRO A 113 -9.99 3.27 3.37
N ASP A 114 -9.89 2.36 4.35
CA ASP A 114 -10.46 2.53 5.68
C ASP A 114 -9.92 3.82 6.37
N PRO A 115 -10.81 4.71 6.86
CA PRO A 115 -10.40 5.98 7.44
C PRO A 115 -9.57 5.82 8.72
N SER A 116 -9.65 4.67 9.40
CA SER A 116 -8.88 4.37 10.61
C SER A 116 -7.37 4.47 10.38
N TRP A 117 -6.88 4.19 9.16
CA TRP A 117 -5.48 4.41 8.80
C TRP A 117 -5.06 5.87 8.94
N LYS A 118 -5.91 6.79 8.47
CA LYS A 118 -5.68 8.24 8.53
C LYS A 118 -5.75 8.74 9.98
N HIS A 119 -6.74 8.30 10.73
CA HIS A 119 -6.91 8.69 12.13
C HIS A 119 -5.75 8.21 13.01
N MET A 120 -5.36 6.93 12.90
CA MET A 120 -4.21 6.38 13.61
C MET A 120 -2.91 7.12 13.25
N LYS A 121 -2.68 7.35 11.94
CA LYS A 121 -1.50 8.11 11.48
C LYS A 121 -1.48 9.53 12.04
N LYS A 122 -2.64 10.21 12.13
CA LYS A 122 -2.75 11.57 12.68
C LYS A 122 -2.41 11.57 14.17
N ALA A 123 -2.98 10.65 14.95
CA ALA A 123 -2.70 10.51 16.38
C ALA A 123 -1.21 10.30 16.65
N GLY A 124 -0.57 9.37 15.91
CA GLY A 124 0.87 9.15 16.03
C GLY A 124 1.71 10.34 15.54
N LYS A 125 1.24 11.11 14.54
CA LYS A 125 1.97 12.29 14.05
C LYS A 125 2.14 13.33 15.15
N THR A 126 1.09 13.62 15.93
CA THR A 126 1.13 14.61 17.01
C THR A 126 2.21 14.27 18.02
N VAL A 127 2.21 13.04 18.55
CA VAL A 127 3.23 12.57 19.51
C VAL A 127 4.63 12.58 18.88
N PHE A 128 4.76 12.13 17.64
CA PHE A 128 6.05 12.10 16.94
C PHE A 128 6.65 13.49 16.72
N GLN A 129 5.83 14.53 16.51
CA GLN A 129 6.32 15.90 16.33
C GLN A 129 6.82 16.48 17.65
N ALA A 130 6.05 16.35 18.73
CA ALA A 130 6.46 16.84 20.04
C ALA A 130 7.76 16.18 20.55
N LEU A 131 7.93 14.88 20.33
CA LEU A 131 9.19 14.18 20.62
C LEU A 131 10.32 14.52 19.61
N GLY A 132 10.00 15.20 18.51
CA GLY A 132 10.92 15.55 17.43
C GLY A 132 11.83 16.67 17.80
N ASP A 133 11.22 17.71 18.36
CA ASP A 133 11.92 18.92 18.75
C ASP A 133 13.02 18.59 19.79
N LEU A 134 12.74 17.67 20.72
CA LEU A 134 13.74 17.13 21.65
C LEU A 134 14.88 16.35 20.98
N ARG A 135 14.57 15.56 19.96
CA ARG A 135 15.61 14.79 19.26
C ARG A 135 16.50 15.71 18.42
N ASP A 136 15.92 16.76 17.85
CA ASP A 136 16.64 17.70 17.00
C ASP A 136 17.67 18.48 17.85
N ILE A 137 17.32 18.86 19.10
CA ILE A 137 18.27 19.41 20.10
C ILE A 137 19.48 18.48 20.28
N HIS A 138 19.26 17.19 20.57
CA HIS A 138 20.36 16.24 20.77
C HIS A 138 21.23 16.01 19.53
N VAL A 139 20.65 16.07 18.32
CA VAL A 139 21.40 15.94 17.07
C VAL A 139 22.25 17.19 16.83
N MET A 140 21.73 18.38 17.10
CA MET A 140 22.47 19.64 16.95
C MET A 140 23.66 19.70 17.91
N GLN A 141 23.46 19.28 19.16
CA GLN A 141 24.55 19.22 20.15
C GLN A 141 25.74 18.38 19.66
N GLY A 142 25.48 17.16 19.17
CA GLY A 142 26.55 16.28 18.69
C GLY A 142 27.32 16.85 17.49
N TRP A 143 26.66 17.63 16.62
CA TRP A 143 27.34 18.33 15.54
C TRP A 143 28.18 19.50 16.02
N ILE A 144 27.68 20.29 16.96
CA ILE A 144 28.42 21.42 17.54
C ILE A 144 29.71 20.92 18.21
N GLU A 145 29.61 19.86 19.02
CA GLU A 145 30.75 19.23 19.70
C GLU A 145 31.77 18.66 18.71
N LYS A 146 31.30 18.00 17.65
CA LYS A 146 32.19 17.44 16.60
C LYS A 146 32.93 18.52 15.83
N LEU A 147 32.28 19.64 15.53
CA LEU A 147 32.87 20.74 14.77
C LEU A 147 33.80 21.63 15.62
N SER A 148 33.59 21.68 16.94
CA SER A 148 34.48 22.39 17.87
C SER A 148 35.75 21.60 18.21
N THR A 149 35.67 20.27 18.34
CA THR A 149 36.80 19.41 18.72
C THR A 149 37.75 19.03 17.58
N SER A 150 37.50 19.47 16.34
CA SER A 150 38.36 19.12 15.21
C SER A 150 39.74 19.82 15.27
N LYS A 151 40.73 19.15 15.90
CA LYS A 151 42.22 19.25 15.88
C LYS A 151 42.97 20.59 15.68
N LEU A 152 42.35 21.74 15.45
CA LEU A 152 43.08 22.98 15.13
C LEU A 152 42.32 24.27 15.49
N SER A 153 41.82 24.45 16.72
CA SER A 153 41.56 25.80 17.28
C SER A 153 41.00 25.74 18.71
N THR A 154 41.81 26.06 19.71
CA THR A 154 41.41 26.38 21.09
C THR A 154 40.80 27.80 21.23
N LEU A 155 40.55 28.49 20.11
CA LEU A 155 40.10 29.90 20.07
C LEU A 155 38.61 30.07 19.69
N ASP A 156 37.88 28.99 19.39
CA ASP A 156 36.54 29.02 18.77
C ASP A 156 35.41 28.52 19.72
N ASP A 157 35.73 28.33 20.99
CA ASP A 157 34.79 27.86 22.02
C ASP A 157 33.61 28.84 22.22
N GLY A 158 33.79 30.12 21.92
CA GLY A 158 32.74 31.14 22.09
C GLY A 158 31.53 30.95 21.17
N VAL A 159 31.75 30.56 19.91
CA VAL A 159 30.67 30.30 18.95
C VAL A 159 29.94 28.99 19.31
N ALA A 160 30.71 27.94 19.60
CA ALA A 160 30.16 26.65 20.00
C ALA A 160 29.34 26.77 21.30
N LYS A 161 29.85 27.51 22.29
CA LYS A 161 29.15 27.78 23.55
C LYS A 161 27.82 28.51 23.34
N LYS A 162 27.80 29.59 22.54
CA LYS A 162 26.55 30.31 22.22
C LYS A 162 25.51 29.41 21.54
N LEU A 163 25.94 28.53 20.63
CA LEU A 163 25.05 27.56 19.99
C LEU A 163 24.50 26.53 20.99
N LEU A 164 25.35 26.00 21.88
CA LEU A 164 24.94 25.07 22.93
C LEU A 164 23.97 25.72 23.92
N ASP A 165 24.24 26.95 24.36
CA ASP A 165 23.39 27.71 25.27
C ASP A 165 21.99 27.92 24.65
N HIS A 166 21.93 28.26 23.36
CA HIS A 166 20.65 28.39 22.64
C HIS A 166 19.89 27.06 22.58
N VAL A 167 20.56 25.97 22.23
CA VAL A 167 19.95 24.63 22.12
C VAL A 167 19.44 24.14 23.49
N HIS A 168 20.20 24.31 24.57
CA HIS A 168 19.79 23.96 25.93
C HIS A 168 18.63 24.82 26.44
N SER A 169 18.59 26.11 26.09
CA SER A 169 17.51 27.02 26.53
C SER A 169 16.12 26.57 26.06
N ASN A 170 16.05 25.83 24.94
CA ASN A 170 14.79 25.33 24.38
C ASN A 170 14.41 23.94 24.91
N GLU A 171 15.32 23.22 25.55
CA GLU A 171 15.12 21.83 25.96
C GLU A 171 14.00 21.67 26.99
N ALA A 172 13.99 22.52 28.03
CA ALA A 172 12.98 22.46 29.09
C ALA A 172 11.55 22.65 28.54
N LYS A 173 11.39 23.60 27.61
CA LYS A 173 10.12 23.84 26.93
C LYS A 173 9.69 22.65 26.08
N CYS A 174 10.61 22.11 25.27
CA CYS A 174 10.33 20.93 24.46
C CYS A 174 9.98 19.69 25.31
N LYS A 175 10.57 19.53 26.49
CA LYS A 175 10.21 18.46 27.44
C LYS A 175 8.79 18.63 27.95
N GLN A 176 8.42 19.85 28.33
CA GLN A 176 7.08 20.16 28.80
C GLN A 176 6.02 19.90 27.70
N ASP A 177 6.25 20.42 26.50
CA ASP A 177 5.35 20.22 25.35
C ASP A 177 5.19 18.72 25.02
N ALA A 178 6.28 17.95 25.08
CA ALA A 178 6.24 16.50 24.86
C ALA A 178 5.43 15.75 25.94
N LEU A 179 5.59 16.11 27.22
CA LEU A 179 4.83 15.50 28.31
C LEU A 179 3.32 15.76 28.17
N ASP A 180 2.94 16.99 27.84
CA ASP A 180 1.53 17.36 27.70
C ASP A 180 0.87 16.62 26.52
N VAL A 181 1.57 16.47 25.40
CA VAL A 181 1.11 15.66 24.26
C VAL A 181 1.02 14.18 24.62
N LEU A 182 1.97 13.63 25.38
CA LEU A 182 1.94 12.23 25.82
C LEU A 182 0.77 11.93 26.76
N ARG A 183 0.43 12.87 27.65
CA ARG A 183 -0.73 12.77 28.56
C ARG A 183 -2.06 12.73 27.79
N GLN A 184 -2.16 13.49 26.70
CA GLN A 184 -3.36 13.55 25.85
C GLN A 184 -3.46 12.40 24.84
N PHE A 185 -2.45 11.54 24.75
CA PHE A 185 -2.45 10.45 23.78
C PHE A 185 -3.48 9.37 24.12
N ASP A 186 -4.48 9.18 23.28
CA ASP A 186 -5.54 8.19 23.47
C ASP A 186 -5.03 6.74 23.26
N ARG A 187 -4.52 6.16 24.34
CA ARG A 187 -4.02 4.78 24.38
C ARG A 187 -5.12 3.74 24.16
N LYS A 188 -6.37 4.04 24.56
CA LYS A 188 -7.51 3.12 24.41
C LYS A 188 -7.86 2.97 22.93
N GLN A 189 -8.00 4.09 22.23
CA GLN A 189 -8.25 4.11 20.79
C GLN A 189 -7.09 3.49 20.01
N TRP A 190 -5.84 3.79 20.38
CA TRP A 190 -4.67 3.17 19.75
C TRP A 190 -4.67 1.64 19.88
N ARG A 191 -5.03 1.11 21.05
CA ARG A 191 -5.16 -0.33 21.29
C ARG A 191 -6.29 -0.96 20.46
N GLN A 192 -7.41 -0.25 20.26
CA GLN A 192 -8.47 -0.71 19.36
C GLN A 192 -7.98 -0.80 17.92
N TRP A 193 -7.30 0.24 17.42
CA TRP A 193 -6.69 0.23 16.08
C TRP A 193 -5.65 -0.87 15.93
N SER A 194 -4.85 -1.16 16.96
CA SER A 194 -3.88 -2.27 16.90
C SER A 194 -4.55 -3.61 16.58
N ARG A 195 -5.80 -3.80 17.03
CA ARG A 195 -6.59 -5.00 16.74
C ARG A 195 -7.29 -4.97 15.38
N SER A 196 -7.93 -3.86 15.02
CA SER A 196 -8.68 -3.76 13.77
C SER A 196 -7.77 -3.64 12.55
N LEU A 197 -6.80 -2.72 12.57
CA LEU A 197 -5.89 -2.47 11.45
C LEU A 197 -4.96 -3.64 11.17
N SER A 198 -4.56 -4.40 12.20
CA SER A 198 -3.73 -5.59 11.98
C SER A 198 -4.46 -6.70 11.22
N ARG A 199 -5.75 -6.92 11.50
CA ARG A 199 -6.59 -7.87 10.74
C ARG A 199 -6.75 -7.43 9.30
N ARG A 200 -6.92 -6.13 9.05
CA ARG A 200 -7.00 -5.57 7.69
C ARG A 200 -5.68 -5.71 6.95
N ALA A 201 -4.55 -5.40 7.60
CA ALA A 201 -3.21 -5.51 7.02
C ALA A 201 -2.85 -6.96 6.64
N ALA A 202 -3.30 -7.94 7.42
CA ALA A 202 -3.00 -9.35 7.20
C ALA A 202 -3.54 -9.92 5.87
N ARG A 203 -4.47 -9.22 5.21
CA ARG A 203 -5.01 -9.63 3.89
C ARG A 203 -3.97 -9.58 2.76
N ILE A 204 -2.90 -8.80 2.92
CA ILE A 204 -1.84 -8.67 1.90
C ILE A 204 -0.54 -9.22 2.47
N ARG A 205 0.00 -10.24 1.80
CA ARG A 205 1.28 -10.83 2.19
C ARG A 205 2.45 -9.86 1.89
N PRO A 206 3.37 -9.60 2.84
CA PRO A 206 4.65 -8.95 2.55
C PRO A 206 5.41 -9.70 1.46
N GLY A 207 6.12 -8.96 0.60
CA GLY A 207 6.84 -9.48 -0.56
C GLY A 207 5.95 -9.73 -1.79
N SER A 208 4.63 -9.52 -1.69
CA SER A 208 3.72 -9.68 -2.82
C SER A 208 4.00 -8.67 -3.94
N VAL A 209 3.55 -9.01 -5.15
CA VAL A 209 3.67 -8.17 -6.35
C VAL A 209 3.05 -6.77 -6.16
N VAL A 210 2.01 -6.66 -5.33
CA VAL A 210 1.35 -5.40 -4.97
C VAL A 210 2.29 -4.46 -4.22
N PHE A 211 3.09 -4.99 -3.29
CA PHE A 211 4.09 -4.20 -2.60
C PHE A 211 5.31 -3.91 -3.47
N LYS A 212 5.68 -4.80 -4.41
CA LYS A 212 6.71 -4.49 -5.41
C LYS A 212 6.30 -3.31 -6.29
N HIS A 213 5.02 -3.25 -6.70
CA HIS A 213 4.45 -2.10 -7.42
C HIS A 213 4.51 -0.82 -6.58
N LEU A 214 4.09 -0.86 -5.32
CA LEU A 214 4.19 0.29 -4.41
C LEU A 214 5.64 0.77 -4.22
N VAL A 215 6.58 -0.15 -4.09
CA VAL A 215 8.00 0.17 -3.96
C VAL A 215 8.52 0.80 -5.25
N LEU A 216 8.11 0.33 -6.42
CA LEU A 216 8.45 0.98 -7.70
C LEU A 216 7.94 2.42 -7.80
N GLU A 217 6.76 2.72 -7.25
CA GLU A 217 6.30 4.11 -7.16
C GLU A 217 7.19 4.98 -6.28
N LYS A 218 7.64 4.45 -5.13
CA LYS A 218 8.55 5.19 -4.25
C LYS A 218 9.94 5.33 -4.83
N TRP A 219 10.42 4.30 -5.52
CA TRP A 219 11.66 4.33 -6.30
C TRP A 219 11.59 5.41 -7.37
N THR A 220 10.53 5.44 -8.18
CA THR A 220 10.36 6.41 -9.29
C THR A 220 10.36 7.84 -8.76
N ALA A 221 9.57 8.11 -7.73
CA ALA A 221 9.51 9.42 -7.10
C ALA A 221 10.88 9.85 -6.51
N ALA A 222 11.60 8.92 -5.86
CA ALA A 222 12.92 9.20 -5.31
C ALA A 222 14.00 9.39 -6.40
N TYR A 223 13.88 8.67 -7.53
CA TYR A 223 14.77 8.82 -8.68
C TYR A 223 14.54 10.15 -9.41
N ASP A 224 13.30 10.62 -9.53
CA ASP A 224 12.99 11.95 -10.07
C ASP A 224 13.56 13.07 -9.19
N LEU A 225 13.47 12.91 -7.87
CA LEU A 225 14.10 13.79 -6.90
C LEU A 225 15.64 13.76 -7.02
N HIS A 226 16.21 12.59 -7.25
CA HIS A 226 17.65 12.42 -7.44
C HIS A 226 18.13 13.20 -8.67
N LYS A 227 17.45 13.04 -9.81
CA LYS A 227 17.74 13.81 -11.02
C LYS A 227 17.74 15.30 -10.73
N ARG A 228 16.69 15.82 -10.07
CA ARG A 228 16.61 17.25 -9.72
C ARG A 228 17.76 17.70 -8.82
N ALA A 229 18.05 16.96 -7.74
CA ALA A 229 19.08 17.32 -6.76
C ALA A 229 20.50 17.32 -7.34
N VAL A 230 20.83 16.35 -8.20
CA VAL A 230 22.14 16.28 -8.84
C VAL A 230 22.37 17.44 -9.81
N HIS A 231 21.32 17.87 -10.54
CA HIS A 231 21.41 18.99 -11.49
C HIS A 231 21.40 20.35 -10.79
N SER A 232 20.43 20.63 -9.91
CA SER A 232 20.28 21.97 -9.30
C SER A 232 21.27 22.24 -8.17
N ARG A 233 21.79 21.20 -7.52
CA ARG A 233 22.66 21.24 -6.33
C ARG A 233 22.11 22.08 -5.16
N SER A 234 20.84 22.47 -5.17
CA SER A 234 20.25 23.33 -4.15
C SER A 234 19.94 22.57 -2.86
N GLN A 235 20.05 23.26 -1.72
CA GLN A 235 19.69 22.73 -0.40
C GLN A 235 18.27 22.13 -0.39
N ILE A 236 17.31 22.84 -1.02
CA ILE A 236 15.91 22.38 -1.12
C ILE A 236 15.84 21.06 -1.87
N ALA A 237 16.52 20.92 -3.02
CA ALA A 237 16.44 19.70 -3.81
C ALA A 237 17.07 18.49 -3.09
N TRP A 238 18.19 18.68 -2.38
CA TRP A 238 18.79 17.64 -1.54
C TRP A 238 17.89 17.24 -0.36
N HIS A 239 17.22 18.21 0.26
CA HIS A 239 16.24 17.93 1.32
C HIS A 239 15.03 17.14 0.82
N GLU A 240 14.46 17.51 -0.33
CA GLU A 240 13.36 16.76 -0.93
C GLU A 240 13.79 15.33 -1.28
N LEU A 241 14.99 15.16 -1.86
CA LEU A 241 15.57 13.84 -2.14
C LEU A 241 15.73 13.01 -0.86
N ARG A 242 16.24 13.59 0.22
CA ARG A 242 16.32 12.91 1.52
C ARG A 242 14.97 12.36 1.95
N ILE A 243 13.90 13.15 1.83
CA ILE A 243 12.53 12.70 2.12
C ILE A 243 12.12 11.55 1.19
N GLY A 244 12.44 11.65 -0.10
CA GLY A 244 12.21 10.60 -1.10
C GLY A 244 12.89 9.26 -0.72
N ILE A 245 14.18 9.31 -0.40
CA ILE A 245 14.98 8.14 0.03
C ILE A 245 14.41 7.54 1.31
N LYS A 246 14.03 8.34 2.31
CA LYS A 246 13.38 7.86 3.53
C LYS A 246 12.09 7.09 3.21
N ARG A 247 11.22 7.67 2.37
CA ARG A 247 9.95 7.03 1.96
C ARG A 247 10.19 5.72 1.21
N PHE A 248 11.17 5.70 0.29
CA PHE A 248 11.55 4.50 -0.45
C PHE A 248 12.09 3.41 0.49
N ARG A 249 13.08 3.75 1.33
CA ARG A 249 13.68 2.84 2.32
C ARG A 249 12.63 2.24 3.25
N TYR A 250 11.77 3.06 3.85
CA TYR A 250 10.78 2.55 4.79
C TYR A 250 9.74 1.66 4.11
N THR A 251 9.42 1.90 2.84
CA THR A 251 8.51 1.04 2.08
C THR A 251 9.15 -0.32 1.80
N VAL A 252 10.41 -0.35 1.36
CA VAL A 252 11.19 -1.60 1.18
C VAL A 252 11.27 -2.38 2.49
N GLU A 253 11.70 -1.71 3.55
CA GLU A 253 11.89 -2.31 4.87
C GLU A 253 10.62 -2.90 5.47
N ASN A 254 9.48 -2.25 5.28
CA ASN A 254 8.22 -2.70 5.85
C ASN A 254 7.55 -3.82 5.04
N PHE A 255 7.72 -3.82 3.71
CA PHE A 255 6.88 -4.63 2.83
C PHE A 255 7.63 -5.62 1.97
N LEU A 256 8.95 -5.47 1.77
CA LEU A 256 9.77 -6.33 0.93
C LEU A 256 10.94 -6.92 1.75
N PRO A 257 10.71 -7.96 2.58
CA PRO A 257 11.73 -8.46 3.49
C PRO A 257 12.97 -9.02 2.78
N ARG A 258 12.81 -9.64 1.60
CA ARG A 258 13.94 -10.17 0.81
C ARG A 258 14.80 -9.04 0.24
N GLU A 259 14.17 -8.07 -0.40
CA GLU A 259 14.83 -6.89 -0.95
C GLU A 259 15.41 -6.01 0.16
N HIS A 260 14.79 -5.94 1.33
CA HIS A 260 15.36 -5.25 2.49
C HIS A 260 16.64 -5.91 3.00
N ALA A 261 16.72 -7.23 3.01
CA ALA A 261 17.96 -7.93 3.37
C ALA A 261 19.10 -7.61 2.40
N ALA A 262 18.79 -7.44 1.11
CA ALA A 262 19.79 -7.11 0.08
C ALA A 262 20.13 -5.62 0.00
N TRP A 263 19.16 -4.71 0.16
CA TRP A 263 19.32 -3.27 -0.10
C TRP A 263 19.41 -2.43 1.17
N GLY A 264 19.11 -3.02 2.33
CA GLY A 264 18.86 -2.30 3.58
C GLY A 264 20.07 -1.52 4.09
N SER A 265 21.28 -2.05 3.92
CA SER A 265 22.55 -1.41 4.27
C SER A 265 22.80 -0.19 3.39
N ASP A 266 22.74 -0.34 2.06
CA ASP A 266 22.91 0.76 1.11
C ASP A 266 21.88 1.87 1.34
N LEU A 267 20.60 1.51 1.47
CA LEU A 267 19.53 2.49 1.74
C LEU A 267 19.73 3.23 3.05
N LYS A 268 20.27 2.55 4.08
CA LYS A 268 20.63 3.18 5.36
C LYS A 268 21.77 4.16 5.16
N GLU A 269 22.84 3.78 4.47
CA GLU A 269 23.98 4.68 4.19
C GLU A 269 23.52 5.93 3.44
N LEU A 270 22.71 5.81 2.38
CA LEU A 270 22.20 6.97 1.65
C LEU A 270 21.31 7.88 2.51
N GLN A 271 20.50 7.28 3.39
CA GLN A 271 19.66 8.03 4.32
C GLN A 271 20.51 8.80 5.34
N ASP A 272 21.59 8.19 5.83
CA ASP A 272 22.47 8.75 6.85
C ASP A 272 23.33 9.88 6.21
N LEU A 273 23.91 9.68 5.00
CA LEU A 273 24.61 10.73 4.24
C LEU A 273 23.75 11.97 3.98
N LEU A 274 22.53 11.78 3.47
CA LEU A 274 21.60 12.88 3.22
C LEU A 274 21.01 13.45 4.52
N GLY A 275 21.00 12.65 5.58
CA GLY A 275 20.71 13.06 6.96
C GLY A 275 21.68 14.12 7.41
N ASP A 276 22.95 13.76 7.43
CA ASP A 276 24.04 14.64 7.84
C ASP A 276 24.09 15.93 7.01
N VAL A 277 23.93 15.86 5.69
CA VAL A 277 23.88 17.06 4.83
C VAL A 277 22.77 18.01 5.27
N HIS A 278 21.57 17.48 5.56
CA HIS A 278 20.46 18.29 6.03
C HIS A 278 20.71 18.87 7.42
N ASP A 279 21.31 18.09 8.32
CA ASP A 279 21.58 18.53 9.69
C ASP A 279 22.63 19.66 9.70
N LEU A 280 23.67 19.56 8.87
CA LEU A 280 24.66 20.61 8.62
C LEU A 280 24.03 21.89 8.04
N ASP A 281 23.14 21.73 7.07
CA ASP A 281 22.41 22.84 6.44
C ASP A 281 21.50 23.57 7.48
N VAL A 282 20.88 22.83 8.40
CA VAL A 282 20.06 23.41 9.50
C VAL A 282 20.95 24.12 10.52
N LEU A 283 22.08 23.52 10.90
CA LEU A 283 23.03 24.13 11.83
C LEU A 283 23.57 25.47 11.32
N TRP A 284 23.95 25.53 10.03
CA TRP A 284 24.42 26.76 9.41
C TRP A 284 23.35 27.86 9.44
N ASN A 285 22.12 27.53 9.06
CA ASN A 285 21.01 28.47 9.08
C ASN A 285 20.71 28.99 10.50
N MET A 286 20.78 28.11 11.51
CA MET A 286 20.62 28.48 12.91
C MET A 286 21.72 29.44 13.38
N ALA A 287 22.98 29.14 13.07
CA ALA A 287 24.12 29.99 13.42
C ALA A 287 24.00 31.40 12.80
N ILE A 288 23.58 31.49 11.54
CA ILE A 288 23.35 32.78 10.87
C ILE A 288 22.19 33.53 11.51
N HIS A 289 21.08 32.86 11.82
CA HIS A 289 19.88 33.50 12.36
C HIS A 289 20.09 34.08 13.76
N ILE A 290 20.85 33.38 14.62
CA ILE A 290 21.14 33.81 15.99
C ILE A 290 22.29 34.84 16.03
N GLY A 291 23.03 35.01 14.94
CA GLY A 291 24.17 35.95 14.89
C GLY A 291 25.31 35.51 15.81
N VAL A 292 25.63 34.22 15.84
CA VAL A 292 26.61 33.66 16.79
C VAL A 292 28.06 34.09 16.52
N PHE A 293 28.36 34.49 15.28
CA PHE A 293 29.71 34.81 14.83
C PHE A 293 30.14 36.20 15.29
N PRO A 294 31.24 36.33 16.06
CA PRO A 294 31.72 37.63 16.54
C PRO A 294 32.36 38.48 15.44
N ASP A 295 32.90 37.84 14.40
CA ASP A 295 33.62 38.49 13.31
C ASP A 295 33.45 37.74 11.96
N PRO A 296 33.75 38.38 10.81
CA PRO A 296 33.66 37.76 9.49
C PRO A 296 34.60 36.57 9.25
N GLU A 297 35.76 36.50 9.91
CA GLU A 297 36.71 35.39 9.75
C GLU A 297 36.17 34.12 10.40
N SER A 298 35.62 34.23 11.62
CA SER A 298 34.93 33.15 12.33
C SER A 298 33.76 32.59 11.50
N ARG A 299 32.95 33.47 10.89
CA ARG A 299 31.88 33.06 9.98
C ARG A 299 32.42 32.30 8.77
N THR A 300 33.49 32.79 8.15
CA THR A 300 34.10 32.16 6.96
C THR A 300 34.66 30.79 7.29
N ARG A 301 35.35 30.65 8.42
CA ARG A 301 35.95 29.39 8.88
C ARG A 301 34.89 28.31 9.15
N TRP A 302 33.82 28.65 9.88
CA TRP A 302 32.70 27.73 10.10
C TRP A 302 32.01 27.35 8.79
N GLY A 303 31.84 28.32 7.89
CA GLY A 303 31.28 28.08 6.56
C GLY A 303 32.12 27.09 5.73
N GLN A 304 33.44 27.20 5.79
CA GLN A 304 34.36 26.27 5.13
C GLN A 304 34.24 24.85 5.72
N LYS A 305 34.35 24.70 7.04
CA LYS A 305 34.22 23.39 7.73
C LYS A 305 32.91 22.68 7.38
N ILE A 306 31.78 23.40 7.44
CA ILE A 306 30.47 22.84 7.11
C ILE A 306 30.40 22.44 5.64
N ASN A 307 30.92 23.27 4.73
CA ASN A 307 30.93 22.97 3.30
C ASN A 307 31.83 21.77 2.95
N GLU A 308 32.95 21.59 3.64
CA GLU A 308 33.83 20.42 3.48
C GLU A 308 33.11 19.13 3.88
N GLU A 309 32.56 19.07 5.10
CA GLU A 309 31.79 17.91 5.59
C GLU A 309 30.59 17.61 4.67
N ARG A 310 29.88 18.65 4.21
CA ARG A 310 28.76 18.52 3.28
C ARG A 310 29.20 17.96 1.93
N SER A 311 30.30 18.47 1.38
CA SER A 311 30.83 18.06 0.07
C SER A 311 31.30 16.61 0.09
N GLN A 312 31.99 16.18 1.16
CA GLN A 312 32.41 14.79 1.34
C GLN A 312 31.23 13.82 1.26
N ARG A 313 30.12 14.12 1.96
CA ARG A 313 28.91 13.28 1.97
C ARG A 313 28.20 13.24 0.63
N LEU A 314 28.09 14.39 -0.03
CA LEU A 314 27.49 14.47 -1.36
C LEU A 314 28.33 13.75 -2.41
N ASN A 315 29.66 13.78 -2.31
CA ASN A 315 30.55 13.03 -3.19
C ASN A 315 30.37 11.53 -2.96
N ARG A 316 30.35 11.08 -1.70
CA ARG A 316 30.07 9.68 -1.35
C ARG A 316 28.70 9.20 -1.86
N TYR A 317 27.68 10.06 -1.75
CA TYR A 317 26.36 9.77 -2.34
C TYR A 317 26.45 9.61 -3.87
N ARG A 318 27.15 10.50 -4.57
CA ARG A 318 27.29 10.45 -6.03
C ARG A 318 28.02 9.20 -6.50
N GLU A 319 29.08 8.78 -5.82
CA GLU A 319 29.84 7.54 -6.12
C GLU A 319 28.91 6.32 -6.23
N LYS A 320 27.91 6.22 -5.36
CA LYS A 320 26.97 5.09 -5.34
C LYS A 320 25.80 5.24 -6.31
N MET A 321 25.39 6.47 -6.60
CA MET A 321 24.09 6.75 -7.23
C MET A 321 24.20 7.23 -8.68
N VAL A 322 25.38 7.63 -9.15
CA VAL A 322 25.59 8.15 -10.52
C VAL A 322 26.32 7.11 -11.38
N GLY A 323 25.97 7.04 -12.66
CA GLY A 323 26.61 6.15 -13.64
C GLY A 323 25.83 4.88 -13.95
N LYS A 324 26.34 4.11 -14.92
CA LYS A 324 25.67 2.91 -15.47
C LYS A 324 25.52 1.77 -14.45
N GLN A 325 26.44 1.68 -13.49
CA GLN A 325 26.47 0.65 -12.45
C GLN A 325 25.89 1.12 -11.10
N SER A 326 25.15 2.24 -11.12
CA SER A 326 24.56 2.84 -9.92
C SER A 326 23.54 1.93 -9.24
N LEU A 327 23.36 2.12 -7.93
CA LEU A 327 22.36 1.39 -7.16
C LEU A 327 20.94 1.59 -7.69
N TRP A 328 20.65 2.75 -8.30
CA TRP A 328 19.36 3.01 -8.94
C TRP A 328 19.02 1.96 -10.01
N GLN A 329 19.97 1.63 -10.89
CA GLN A 329 19.76 0.64 -11.95
C GLN A 329 19.58 -0.76 -11.38
N ARG A 330 20.46 -1.17 -10.45
CA ARG A 330 20.38 -2.49 -9.80
C ARG A 330 19.05 -2.73 -9.09
N TRP A 331 18.52 -1.71 -8.41
CA TRP A 331 17.21 -1.81 -7.77
C TRP A 331 16.08 -1.81 -8.79
N ARG A 332 16.21 -1.05 -9.89
CA ARG A 332 15.20 -0.99 -10.95
C ARG A 332 15.01 -2.33 -11.64
N GLU A 333 16.09 -3.07 -11.88
CA GLU A 333 16.08 -4.40 -12.51
C GLU A 333 15.28 -5.44 -11.70
N GLN A 334 15.24 -5.29 -10.37
CA GLN A 334 14.53 -6.19 -9.47
C GLN A 334 13.05 -5.81 -9.26
N LEU A 335 12.60 -4.71 -9.85
CA LEU A 335 11.23 -4.20 -9.74
C LEU A 335 10.44 -4.40 -11.05
N PRO A 336 9.10 -4.51 -10.98
CA PRO A 336 8.27 -4.80 -12.15
C PRO A 336 8.54 -3.87 -13.35
N SER A 337 8.56 -4.45 -14.55
CA SER A 337 8.77 -3.76 -15.83
C SER A 337 7.87 -4.36 -16.91
N GLY A 338 7.69 -3.63 -18.02
CA GLY A 338 6.93 -4.12 -19.19
C GLY A 338 5.57 -4.74 -18.81
N PRO A 339 5.22 -5.94 -19.33
CA PRO A 339 3.98 -6.63 -18.99
C PRO A 339 3.81 -6.92 -17.48
N GLY A 340 4.91 -7.17 -16.77
CA GLY A 340 4.91 -7.42 -15.33
C GLY A 340 4.49 -6.20 -14.50
N LEU A 341 4.81 -4.99 -14.97
CA LEU A 341 4.35 -3.74 -14.34
C LEU A 341 2.83 -3.63 -14.37
N ARG A 342 2.23 -3.89 -15.53
CA ARG A 342 0.77 -3.79 -15.69
C ARG A 342 0.05 -4.85 -14.84
N ALA A 343 0.55 -6.09 -14.84
CA ALA A 343 0.01 -7.14 -13.99
C ALA A 343 0.07 -6.78 -12.50
N ALA A 344 1.19 -6.19 -12.05
CA ALA A 344 1.36 -5.72 -10.69
C ALA A 344 0.38 -4.59 -10.31
N ALA A 345 0.16 -3.65 -11.22
CA ALA A 345 -0.82 -2.56 -11.05
C ALA A 345 -2.26 -3.09 -11.01
N THR A 346 -2.62 -4.00 -11.90
CA THR A 346 -3.94 -4.67 -11.90
C THR A 346 -4.17 -5.44 -10.60
N ALA A 347 -3.15 -6.18 -10.12
CA ALA A 347 -3.22 -6.89 -8.84
C ALA A 347 -3.47 -5.91 -7.68
N ARG A 348 -2.85 -4.72 -7.70
CA ARG A 348 -3.09 -3.69 -6.69
C ARG A 348 -4.54 -3.17 -6.73
N LEU A 349 -5.08 -2.90 -7.91
CA LEU A 349 -6.48 -2.47 -8.08
C LEU A 349 -7.46 -3.55 -7.62
N ARG A 350 -7.18 -4.84 -7.89
CA ARG A 350 -7.97 -5.98 -7.37
C ARG A 350 -7.95 -6.03 -5.84
N VAL A 351 -6.78 -5.88 -5.23
CA VAL A 351 -6.68 -5.83 -3.76
C VAL A 351 -7.46 -4.64 -3.21
N TRP A 352 -7.39 -3.47 -3.84
CA TRP A 352 -8.19 -2.32 -3.43
C TRP A 352 -9.70 -2.61 -3.48
N ALA A 353 -10.18 -3.23 -4.56
CA ALA A 353 -11.56 -3.64 -4.68
C ALA A 353 -11.97 -4.64 -3.57
N SER A 354 -11.10 -5.59 -3.21
CA SER A 354 -11.38 -6.59 -2.16
C SER A 354 -11.62 -6.02 -0.75
N TYR A 355 -11.21 -4.77 -0.48
CA TYR A 355 -11.52 -4.10 0.80
C TYR A 355 -12.90 -3.43 0.81
N LEU A 356 -13.54 -3.30 -0.35
CA LEU A 356 -14.74 -2.51 -0.59
C LEU A 356 -15.92 -3.35 -1.08
N ASP A 357 -15.64 -4.33 -1.94
CA ASP A 357 -16.65 -5.21 -2.50
C ASP A 357 -17.05 -6.30 -1.50
N PRO A 358 -18.33 -6.38 -1.08
CA PRO A 358 -18.80 -7.43 -0.20
C PRO A 358 -18.84 -8.83 -0.86
N ASP A 359 -18.79 -8.92 -2.19
CA ASP A 359 -18.89 -10.19 -2.94
C ASP A 359 -17.78 -10.29 -4.00
N GLN A 360 -16.53 -10.40 -3.53
CA GLN A 360 -15.37 -10.49 -4.40
C GLN A 360 -15.43 -11.69 -5.36
N VAL A 361 -16.02 -12.81 -4.94
CA VAL A 361 -16.11 -14.01 -5.78
C VAL A 361 -16.99 -13.75 -7.01
N HIS A 362 -18.10 -13.03 -6.83
CA HIS A 362 -18.93 -12.54 -7.94
C HIS A 362 -18.11 -11.67 -8.92
N SER A 363 -17.43 -10.63 -8.42
CA SER A 363 -16.63 -9.74 -9.29
C SER A 363 -15.53 -10.46 -10.06
N GLU A 364 -14.92 -11.50 -9.46
CA GLU A 364 -13.92 -12.33 -10.14
C GLU A 364 -14.52 -13.18 -11.26
N ARG A 365 -15.68 -13.81 -11.02
CA ARG A 365 -16.40 -14.57 -12.05
C ARG A 365 -16.90 -13.68 -13.18
N VAL A 366 -17.47 -12.51 -12.86
CA VAL A 366 -17.89 -11.51 -13.84
C VAL A 366 -16.70 -11.03 -14.68
N ALA A 367 -15.52 -10.84 -14.08
CA ALA A 367 -14.31 -10.50 -14.84
C ALA A 367 -13.87 -11.61 -15.81
N GLN A 368 -13.94 -12.89 -15.39
CA GLN A 368 -13.63 -14.03 -16.27
C GLN A 368 -14.62 -14.15 -17.43
N LEU A 369 -15.92 -14.02 -17.15
CA LEU A 369 -16.98 -13.99 -18.16
C LEU A 369 -16.80 -12.80 -19.12
N SER A 370 -16.55 -11.59 -18.59
CA SER A 370 -16.33 -10.38 -19.39
C SER A 370 -15.19 -10.56 -20.39
N LEU A 371 -14.07 -11.13 -19.92
CA LEU A 371 -12.92 -11.41 -20.79
C LEU A 371 -13.23 -12.46 -21.84
N SER A 372 -13.92 -13.55 -21.48
CA SER A 372 -14.31 -14.59 -22.42
C SER A 372 -15.24 -14.06 -23.51
N LEU A 373 -16.22 -13.21 -23.14
CA LEU A 373 -17.16 -12.60 -24.07
C LEU A 373 -16.43 -11.60 -24.98
N TYR A 374 -15.57 -10.77 -24.41
CA TYR A 374 -14.73 -9.85 -25.17
C TYR A 374 -13.85 -10.58 -26.19
N ASP A 375 -13.15 -11.64 -25.78
CA ASP A 375 -12.26 -12.40 -26.64
C ASP A 375 -13.06 -13.10 -27.77
N GLY A 376 -14.26 -13.63 -27.46
CA GLY A 376 -15.15 -14.23 -28.46
C GLY A 376 -15.70 -13.21 -29.46
N LEU A 377 -16.18 -12.05 -29.01
CA LEU A 377 -16.65 -10.97 -29.88
C LEU A 377 -15.51 -10.40 -30.75
N ARG A 378 -14.30 -10.31 -30.19
CA ARG A 378 -13.10 -9.91 -30.94
C ARG A 378 -12.75 -10.94 -32.01
N GLY A 379 -12.78 -12.23 -31.68
CA GLY A 379 -12.54 -13.32 -32.64
C GLY A 379 -13.54 -13.32 -33.80
N ALA A 380 -14.78 -12.89 -33.54
CA ALA A 380 -15.82 -12.72 -34.56
C ALA A 380 -15.73 -11.38 -35.34
N GLY A 381 -14.72 -10.54 -35.09
CA GLY A 381 -14.54 -9.25 -35.78
C GLY A 381 -15.56 -8.17 -35.40
N LEU A 382 -16.24 -8.30 -34.25
CA LEU A 382 -17.33 -7.42 -33.84
C LEU A 382 -16.91 -6.23 -32.97
N LEU A 383 -15.69 -6.25 -32.43
CA LEU A 383 -15.16 -5.18 -31.58
C LEU A 383 -14.16 -4.33 -32.37
N MET A 384 -14.23 -3.00 -32.17
CA MET A 384 -13.26 -2.10 -32.79
C MET A 384 -11.90 -2.28 -32.14
N GLN A 385 -10.84 -2.22 -32.95
CA GLN A 385 -9.47 -2.24 -32.48
C GLN A 385 -8.90 -0.83 -32.52
N ASP A 386 -8.46 -0.36 -31.37
CA ASP A 386 -7.46 0.70 -31.29
C ASP A 386 -6.18 0.03 -30.74
N PRO A 387 -5.11 -0.12 -31.56
CA PRO A 387 -3.85 -0.70 -31.11
C PRO A 387 -3.23 0.00 -29.90
N GLN A 388 -3.61 1.27 -29.65
CA GLN A 388 -3.12 2.07 -28.53
C GLN A 388 -3.95 1.83 -27.26
N GLN A 389 -5.15 1.25 -27.37
CA GLN A 389 -6.03 0.97 -26.23
C GLN A 389 -5.93 -0.48 -25.76
N ASN A 390 -5.64 -0.65 -24.48
CA ASN A 390 -5.66 -1.95 -23.80
C ASN A 390 -7.08 -2.34 -23.35
N SER A 391 -8.05 -2.33 -24.25
CA SER A 391 -9.49 -2.53 -23.98
C SER A 391 -9.78 -3.80 -23.17
N ARG A 392 -9.06 -4.89 -23.44
CA ARG A 392 -9.17 -6.14 -22.67
C ARG A 392 -8.82 -5.96 -21.19
N ALA A 393 -7.71 -5.27 -20.90
CA ALA A 393 -7.28 -5.03 -19.52
C ALA A 393 -8.19 -4.01 -18.82
N VAL A 394 -8.61 -2.96 -19.54
CA VAL A 394 -9.58 -1.97 -19.05
C VAL A 394 -10.88 -2.66 -18.64
N LEU A 395 -11.43 -3.55 -19.47
CA LEU A 395 -12.61 -4.34 -19.15
C LEU A 395 -12.39 -5.23 -17.93
N GLN A 396 -11.25 -5.93 -17.84
CA GLN A 396 -10.92 -6.76 -16.67
C GLN A 396 -10.98 -5.95 -15.37
N VAL A 397 -10.34 -4.79 -15.33
CA VAL A 397 -10.33 -3.93 -14.14
C VAL A 397 -11.73 -3.36 -13.88
N ALA A 398 -12.46 -2.94 -14.91
CA ALA A 398 -13.83 -2.46 -14.75
C ALA A 398 -14.72 -3.53 -14.11
N ALA A 399 -14.62 -4.77 -14.56
CA ALA A 399 -15.34 -5.91 -14.00
C ALA A 399 -14.92 -6.21 -12.55
N LEU A 400 -13.63 -6.12 -12.20
CA LEU A 400 -13.19 -6.32 -10.82
C LEU A 400 -13.65 -5.20 -9.87
N LEU A 401 -13.90 -3.99 -10.39
CA LEU A 401 -14.19 -2.78 -9.59
C LEU A 401 -15.65 -2.34 -9.67
N HIS A 402 -16.51 -3.00 -10.45
CA HIS A 402 -17.85 -2.51 -10.75
C HIS A 402 -18.75 -2.33 -9.51
N ASP A 403 -18.50 -3.13 -8.48
CA ASP A 403 -19.32 -3.21 -7.27
C ASP A 403 -18.70 -2.58 -6.01
N VAL A 404 -17.55 -1.92 -6.12
CA VAL A 404 -16.88 -1.29 -4.96
C VAL A 404 -17.74 -0.22 -4.26
N GLY A 405 -18.71 0.37 -4.97
CA GLY A 405 -19.70 1.29 -4.43
C GLY A 405 -20.67 0.65 -3.44
N LYS A 406 -20.84 -0.68 -3.42
CA LYS A 406 -21.70 -1.39 -2.45
C LYS A 406 -21.25 -1.14 -1.00
N SER A 407 -19.96 -0.86 -0.77
CA SER A 407 -19.42 -0.42 0.53
C SER A 407 -20.11 0.81 1.14
N LYS A 408 -20.84 1.60 0.32
CA LYS A 408 -21.58 2.78 0.78
C LYS A 408 -23.01 2.48 1.24
N GLY A 409 -23.52 1.26 1.04
CA GLY A 409 -24.87 0.84 1.45
C GLY A 409 -26.02 1.45 0.65
N GLY A 410 -25.74 2.23 -0.39
CA GLY A 410 -26.77 2.89 -1.22
C GLY A 410 -27.33 2.01 -2.34
N LYS A 411 -28.60 2.24 -2.72
CA LYS A 411 -29.26 1.51 -3.84
C LYS A 411 -28.59 1.75 -5.20
N ALA A 412 -27.93 2.91 -5.39
CA ALA A 412 -27.31 3.32 -6.66
C ALA A 412 -25.78 3.11 -6.71
N HIS A 413 -25.29 1.96 -6.22
CA HIS A 413 -23.85 1.69 -6.08
C HIS A 413 -23.02 1.90 -7.36
N HIS A 414 -23.56 1.69 -8.56
CA HIS A 414 -22.86 1.95 -9.82
C HIS A 414 -22.41 3.42 -9.97
N LYS A 415 -23.16 4.38 -9.40
CA LYS A 415 -22.76 5.79 -9.33
C LYS A 415 -21.64 6.01 -8.30
N ASP A 416 -21.64 5.24 -7.22
CA ASP A 416 -20.59 5.29 -6.19
C ASP A 416 -19.30 4.65 -6.69
N SER A 417 -19.36 3.48 -7.32
CA SER A 417 -18.23 2.82 -7.99
C SER A 417 -17.58 3.78 -8.99
N PHE A 418 -18.36 4.41 -9.87
CA PHE A 418 -17.86 5.44 -10.79
C PHE A 418 -17.08 6.55 -10.06
N ARG A 419 -17.65 7.14 -9.00
CA ARG A 419 -17.01 8.22 -8.25
C ARG A 419 -15.73 7.76 -7.56
N MET A 420 -15.74 6.57 -6.98
CA MET A 420 -14.60 6.00 -6.25
C MET A 420 -13.44 5.67 -7.20
N ILE A 421 -13.72 5.01 -8.32
CA ILE A 421 -12.71 4.66 -9.33
C ILE A 421 -12.10 5.92 -9.95
N ARG A 422 -12.93 6.91 -10.31
CA ARG A 422 -12.46 8.18 -10.90
C ARG A 422 -11.52 8.96 -9.98
N ASN A 423 -11.69 8.82 -8.67
CA ASN A 423 -10.86 9.51 -7.68
C ASN A 423 -9.56 8.75 -7.34
N LEU A 424 -9.32 7.58 -7.95
CA LEU A 424 -8.05 6.87 -7.75
C LEU A 424 -6.91 7.59 -8.46
N PRO A 425 -5.73 7.71 -7.82
CA PRO A 425 -4.53 8.11 -8.52
C PRO A 425 -4.13 7.03 -9.52
N SER A 426 -3.67 7.42 -10.70
CA SER A 426 -3.21 6.47 -11.72
C SER A 426 -2.02 5.66 -11.22
N PRO A 427 -2.12 4.32 -11.09
CA PRO A 427 -0.97 3.49 -10.76
C PRO A 427 0.04 3.50 -11.92
N LEU A 428 1.33 3.39 -11.62
CA LEU A 428 2.34 3.18 -12.67
C LEU A 428 1.97 1.98 -13.55
N GLY A 429 2.01 2.16 -14.87
CA GLY A 429 1.56 1.17 -15.85
C GLY A 429 0.12 1.33 -16.33
N TRP A 430 -0.61 2.32 -15.80
CA TRP A 430 -1.93 2.74 -16.25
C TRP A 430 -1.96 4.25 -16.50
N SER A 431 -2.66 4.68 -17.54
CA SER A 431 -2.91 6.10 -17.79
C SER A 431 -4.17 6.60 -17.06
N ALA A 432 -4.26 7.91 -16.84
CA ALA A 432 -5.45 8.53 -16.26
C ALA A 432 -6.70 8.28 -17.14
N GLN A 433 -6.52 8.30 -18.46
CA GLN A 433 -7.55 8.00 -19.46
C GLN A 433 -8.05 6.55 -19.35
N GLU A 434 -7.15 5.57 -19.18
CA GLU A 434 -7.55 4.17 -18.96
C GLU A 434 -8.37 4.01 -17.68
N LEU A 435 -7.99 4.65 -16.57
CA LEU A 435 -8.80 4.62 -15.34
C LEU A 435 -10.16 5.33 -15.50
N GLN A 436 -10.22 6.36 -16.34
CA GLN A 436 -11.47 7.04 -16.66
C GLN A 436 -12.41 6.14 -17.45
N LEU A 437 -11.89 5.39 -18.42
CA LEU A 437 -12.63 4.33 -19.13
C LEU A 437 -13.15 3.28 -18.15
N VAL A 438 -12.30 2.77 -17.25
CA VAL A 438 -12.70 1.82 -16.19
C VAL A 438 -13.87 2.35 -15.38
N ALA A 439 -13.81 3.62 -14.95
CA ALA A 439 -14.86 4.23 -14.17
C ALA A 439 -16.18 4.32 -14.96
N VAL A 440 -16.14 4.75 -16.22
CA VAL A 440 -17.31 4.87 -17.10
C VAL A 440 -17.93 3.51 -17.38
N ILE A 441 -17.13 2.48 -17.66
CA ILE A 441 -17.61 1.11 -17.88
C ILE A 441 -18.31 0.59 -16.62
N ALA A 442 -17.68 0.75 -15.45
CA ALA A 442 -18.26 0.40 -14.16
C ALA A 442 -19.54 1.20 -13.84
N ARG A 443 -19.68 2.43 -14.35
CA ARG A 443 -20.91 3.23 -14.17
C ARG A 443 -22.12 2.61 -14.86
N TYR A 444 -21.90 2.08 -16.06
CA TYR A 444 -22.96 1.61 -16.96
C TYR A 444 -23.14 0.09 -16.98
N HIS A 445 -22.50 -0.64 -16.06
CA HIS A 445 -22.72 -2.08 -15.88
C HIS A 445 -24.17 -2.42 -15.49
N ARG A 446 -24.95 -1.45 -14.96
CA ARG A 446 -26.38 -1.59 -14.64
C ARG A 446 -27.11 -0.24 -14.68
N GLY A 447 -28.42 -0.24 -14.39
CA GLY A 447 -29.22 0.98 -14.23
C GLY A 447 -29.73 1.56 -15.55
N ALA A 448 -29.85 2.88 -15.68
CA ALA A 448 -30.29 3.48 -16.94
C ALA A 448 -29.23 3.31 -18.05
N LEU A 449 -29.67 3.18 -19.30
CA LEU A 449 -28.77 3.21 -20.44
C LEU A 449 -28.09 4.58 -20.59
N PRO A 450 -26.86 4.60 -21.13
CA PRO A 450 -26.15 5.83 -21.42
C PRO A 450 -26.92 6.69 -22.44
N ARG A 451 -26.93 8.02 -22.23
CA ARG A 451 -27.45 9.00 -23.20
C ARG A 451 -26.30 9.85 -23.70
N ALA A 452 -26.33 10.25 -24.98
CA ALA A 452 -25.23 10.95 -25.65
C ALA A 452 -24.72 12.21 -24.92
N ARG A 453 -25.61 12.96 -24.23
CA ARG A 453 -25.26 14.19 -23.49
C ARG A 453 -25.01 13.99 -21.98
N GLN A 454 -24.78 12.75 -21.52
CA GLN A 454 -24.48 12.53 -20.11
C GLN A 454 -23.06 12.98 -19.76
N LYS A 455 -22.93 13.74 -18.67
CA LYS A 455 -21.65 14.28 -18.18
C LYS A 455 -20.54 13.23 -18.05
N SER A 456 -20.88 11.99 -17.69
CA SER A 456 -19.90 10.90 -17.56
C SER A 456 -19.29 10.43 -18.88
N LEU A 457 -19.97 10.62 -20.01
CA LEU A 457 -19.45 10.29 -21.34
C LEU A 457 -18.72 11.48 -21.98
N GLN A 458 -19.14 12.71 -21.68
CA GLN A 458 -18.45 13.94 -22.10
C GLN A 458 -17.04 14.09 -21.50
N LEU A 459 -16.73 13.24 -20.53
CA LEU A 459 -15.40 13.11 -19.94
C LEU A 459 -14.41 12.38 -20.85
N LEU A 460 -14.90 11.68 -21.87
CA LEU A 460 -14.11 10.87 -22.79
C LEU A 460 -14.13 11.50 -24.18
N ASP A 461 -13.05 11.32 -24.93
CA ASP A 461 -13.03 11.64 -26.35
C ASP A 461 -13.97 10.69 -27.13
N PRO A 462 -14.46 11.06 -28.33
CA PRO A 462 -15.44 10.25 -29.06
C PRO A 462 -15.04 8.78 -29.34
N PRO A 463 -13.78 8.45 -29.69
CA PRO A 463 -13.34 7.05 -29.82
C PRO A 463 -13.46 6.27 -28.51
N ASP A 464 -13.01 6.87 -27.41
CA ASP A 464 -13.07 6.30 -26.06
C ASP A 464 -14.50 6.12 -25.57
N GLY A 465 -15.38 7.07 -25.88
CA GLY A 465 -16.80 6.97 -25.59
C GLY A 465 -17.42 5.74 -26.24
N ARG A 466 -17.12 5.48 -27.52
CA ARG A 466 -17.60 4.28 -28.23
C ARG A 466 -17.04 3.00 -27.62
N ALA A 467 -15.74 2.95 -27.35
CA ALA A 467 -15.09 1.80 -26.71
C ALA A 467 -15.70 1.51 -25.33
N ALA A 468 -15.88 2.55 -24.49
CA ALA A 468 -16.48 2.42 -23.17
C ALA A 468 -17.91 1.86 -23.23
N LEU A 469 -18.71 2.26 -24.22
CA LEU A 469 -20.07 1.74 -24.40
C LEU A 469 -20.08 0.26 -24.84
N GLN A 470 -19.18 -0.14 -25.75
CA GLN A 470 -19.00 -1.53 -26.13
C GLN A 470 -18.62 -2.40 -24.92
N LEU A 471 -17.62 -1.97 -24.16
CA LEU A 471 -17.15 -2.68 -22.97
C LEU A 471 -18.18 -2.68 -21.83
N ALA A 472 -18.95 -1.60 -21.68
CA ALA A 472 -20.07 -1.57 -20.74
C ALA A 472 -21.18 -2.54 -21.13
N GLY A 473 -21.49 -2.69 -22.42
CA GLY A 473 -22.43 -3.69 -22.92
C GLY A 473 -21.98 -5.12 -22.60
N VAL A 474 -20.69 -5.41 -22.82
CA VAL A 474 -20.07 -6.70 -22.44
C VAL A 474 -20.21 -6.95 -20.94
N LEU A 475 -19.73 -6.01 -20.12
CA LEU A 475 -19.75 -6.16 -18.66
C LEU A 475 -21.18 -6.35 -18.12
N ARG A 476 -22.12 -5.54 -18.62
CA ARG A 476 -23.52 -5.57 -18.22
C ARG A 476 -24.19 -6.91 -18.49
N LEU A 477 -23.98 -7.48 -19.68
CA LEU A 477 -24.49 -8.81 -20.01
C LEU A 477 -23.85 -9.88 -19.10
N THR A 478 -22.53 -9.87 -18.96
CA THR A 478 -21.85 -10.88 -18.14
C THR A 478 -22.16 -10.78 -16.65
N ASN A 479 -22.48 -9.58 -16.15
CA ASN A 479 -22.95 -9.38 -14.79
C ASN A 479 -24.29 -10.09 -14.54
N SER A 480 -25.22 -10.03 -15.50
CA SER A 480 -26.50 -10.75 -15.42
C SER A 480 -26.38 -12.26 -15.63
N LEU A 481 -25.30 -12.71 -16.28
CA LEU A 481 -25.02 -14.13 -16.52
C LEU A 481 -24.33 -14.83 -15.33
N ASP A 482 -23.80 -14.09 -14.34
CA ASP A 482 -23.25 -14.69 -13.12
C ASP A 482 -24.38 -15.22 -12.23
N THR A 483 -24.82 -16.44 -12.53
CA THR A 483 -25.74 -17.18 -11.67
C THR A 483 -24.96 -17.66 -10.45
N ARG A 484 -25.35 -17.23 -9.25
CA ARG A 484 -24.66 -17.51 -7.97
C ARG A 484 -24.74 -18.99 -7.54
N ASN A 485 -24.97 -19.90 -8.48
CA ASN A 485 -25.37 -21.28 -8.28
C ASN A 485 -24.18 -22.25 -8.18
N GLY A 486 -22.95 -21.72 -8.02
CA GLY A 486 -21.72 -22.51 -7.84
C GLY A 486 -21.18 -23.19 -9.11
N ILE A 487 -21.89 -23.09 -10.23
CA ILE A 487 -21.43 -23.61 -11.53
C ILE A 487 -20.36 -22.69 -12.08
N GLU A 488 -19.24 -23.26 -12.56
CA GLU A 488 -18.20 -22.50 -13.23
C GLU A 488 -18.78 -21.83 -14.50
N PRO A 489 -18.75 -20.50 -14.58
CA PRO A 489 -19.43 -19.80 -15.66
C PRO A 489 -18.56 -19.87 -16.93
N ARG A 490 -19.08 -20.54 -17.97
CA ARG A 490 -18.43 -20.64 -19.29
C ARG A 490 -19.33 -20.03 -20.35
N LEU A 491 -18.70 -19.52 -21.39
CA LEU A 491 -19.42 -19.00 -22.55
C LEU A 491 -18.73 -19.35 -23.87
N LYS A 492 -19.52 -19.44 -24.94
CA LYS A 492 -19.06 -19.47 -26.33
C LYS A 492 -19.76 -18.36 -27.11
N VAL A 493 -19.03 -17.74 -28.02
CA VAL A 493 -19.55 -16.71 -28.92
C VAL A 493 -19.46 -17.25 -30.34
N GLY A 494 -20.54 -17.13 -31.09
CA GLY A 494 -20.60 -17.40 -32.52
C GLY A 494 -21.28 -16.24 -33.25
N LEU A 495 -21.11 -16.23 -34.56
CA LEU A 495 -21.85 -15.36 -35.45
C LEU A 495 -22.62 -16.25 -36.44
N ASP A 496 -23.93 -16.07 -36.47
CA ASP A 496 -24.84 -16.78 -37.37
C ASP A 496 -25.59 -15.72 -38.17
N ASP A 497 -25.28 -15.61 -39.46
CA ASP A 497 -25.63 -14.47 -40.32
C ASP A 497 -25.28 -13.10 -39.68
N ASN A 498 -26.30 -12.38 -39.24
CA ASN A 498 -26.17 -11.07 -38.58
C ASN A 498 -26.50 -11.11 -37.08
N ILE A 499 -26.70 -12.30 -36.51
CA ILE A 499 -27.06 -12.52 -35.11
C ILE A 499 -25.83 -12.98 -34.33
N VAL A 500 -25.54 -12.28 -33.23
CA VAL A 500 -24.49 -12.68 -32.29
C VAL A 500 -25.05 -13.76 -31.37
N LEU A 501 -24.56 -14.99 -31.51
CA LEU A 501 -24.97 -16.11 -30.68
C LEU A 501 -24.05 -16.22 -29.46
N ILE A 502 -24.60 -16.08 -28.25
CA ILE A 502 -23.88 -16.26 -27.00
C ILE A 502 -24.45 -17.49 -26.29
N GLN A 503 -23.64 -18.53 -26.14
CA GLN A 503 -24.01 -19.72 -25.39
C GLN A 503 -23.39 -19.64 -24.00
N ALA A 504 -24.19 -19.69 -22.93
CA ALA A 504 -23.71 -19.57 -21.55
C ALA A 504 -24.11 -20.78 -20.69
N THR A 505 -23.22 -21.25 -19.82
CA THR A 505 -23.53 -22.28 -18.83
C THR A 505 -24.55 -21.76 -17.83
N GLY A 506 -25.47 -22.62 -17.37
CA GLY A 506 -26.46 -22.26 -16.36
C GLY A 506 -27.62 -21.39 -16.87
N TYR A 507 -27.55 -20.85 -18.09
CA TYR A 507 -28.67 -20.12 -18.69
C TYR A 507 -29.82 -21.06 -19.06
N SER A 508 -31.04 -20.63 -18.75
CA SER A 508 -32.30 -21.22 -19.19
C SER A 508 -33.28 -20.10 -19.53
N PRO A 509 -33.97 -20.15 -20.68
CA PRO A 509 -34.97 -19.14 -21.04
C PRO A 509 -36.23 -19.20 -20.16
N LEU A 510 -36.38 -20.27 -19.38
CA LEU A 510 -37.51 -20.46 -18.46
C LEU A 510 -37.22 -19.91 -17.05
N ASP A 511 -35.97 -19.54 -16.76
CA ASP A 511 -35.60 -19.04 -15.44
C ASP A 511 -36.01 -17.56 -15.29
N PRO A 512 -36.40 -17.09 -14.08
CA PRO A 512 -36.72 -15.69 -13.85
C PRO A 512 -35.59 -14.70 -14.22
N SER A 513 -34.34 -15.15 -14.22
CA SER A 513 -33.18 -14.35 -14.64
C SER A 513 -33.15 -14.06 -16.16
N ALA A 514 -33.95 -14.76 -16.98
CA ALA A 514 -33.99 -14.57 -18.42
C ALA A 514 -34.46 -13.16 -18.80
N GLU A 515 -35.38 -12.56 -18.05
CA GLU A 515 -35.85 -11.19 -18.26
C GLU A 515 -34.73 -10.17 -17.98
N GLU A 516 -33.99 -10.35 -16.88
CA GLU A 516 -32.84 -9.50 -16.55
C GLU A 516 -31.75 -9.59 -17.61
N ILE A 517 -31.45 -10.80 -18.10
CA ILE A 517 -30.46 -11.03 -19.16
C ILE A 517 -30.92 -10.39 -20.49
N ALA A 518 -32.21 -10.49 -20.82
CA ALA A 518 -32.79 -9.86 -22.00
C ALA A 518 -32.70 -8.32 -21.94
N ALA A 519 -32.91 -7.73 -20.77
CA ALA A 519 -32.69 -6.29 -20.57
C ALA A 519 -31.19 -5.91 -20.60
N ALA A 520 -30.31 -6.77 -20.07
CA ALA A 520 -28.87 -6.52 -19.98
C ALA A 520 -28.17 -6.54 -21.33
N ARG A 521 -28.57 -7.42 -22.26
CA ARG A 521 -27.98 -7.49 -23.62
C ARG A 521 -28.26 -6.26 -24.48
N HIS A 522 -29.29 -5.48 -24.19
CA HIS A 522 -29.75 -4.40 -25.08
C HIS A 522 -28.66 -3.35 -25.38
N LEU A 523 -27.84 -2.98 -24.40
CA LEU A 523 -26.72 -2.06 -24.65
C LEU A 523 -25.72 -2.64 -25.66
N LEU A 524 -25.44 -3.94 -25.56
CA LEU A 524 -24.56 -4.66 -26.46
C LEU A 524 -25.15 -4.73 -27.88
N GLU A 525 -26.45 -4.96 -28.01
CA GLU A 525 -27.16 -4.96 -29.30
C GLU A 525 -27.05 -3.60 -30.01
N VAL A 526 -27.28 -2.51 -29.27
CA VAL A 526 -27.23 -1.14 -29.79
C VAL A 526 -25.83 -0.78 -30.28
N VAL A 527 -24.79 -1.10 -29.51
CA VAL A 527 -23.41 -0.74 -29.85
C VAL A 527 -22.81 -1.63 -30.95
N LEU A 528 -23.23 -2.89 -31.04
CA LEU A 528 -22.82 -3.80 -32.12
C LEU A 528 -23.66 -3.61 -33.39
N ARG A 529 -24.83 -2.96 -33.29
CA ARG A 529 -25.83 -2.84 -34.36
C ARG A 529 -26.27 -4.22 -34.89
N ARG A 530 -26.37 -5.19 -33.99
CA ARG A 530 -26.71 -6.59 -34.28
C ARG A 530 -27.56 -7.18 -33.15
N PRO A 531 -28.56 -8.02 -33.44
CA PRO A 531 -29.28 -8.77 -32.42
C PRO A 531 -28.33 -9.72 -31.66
N VAL A 532 -28.55 -9.89 -30.35
CA VAL A 532 -27.75 -10.78 -29.51
C VAL A 532 -28.64 -11.89 -28.97
N LEU A 533 -28.47 -13.14 -29.41
CA LEU A 533 -29.24 -14.27 -28.91
C LEU A 533 -28.46 -15.02 -27.83
N VAL A 534 -29.04 -15.15 -26.63
CA VAL A 534 -28.46 -15.96 -25.55
C VAL A 534 -29.08 -17.35 -25.57
N ARG A 535 -28.25 -18.41 -25.54
CA ARG A 535 -28.68 -19.81 -25.48
C ARG A 535 -27.95 -20.56 -24.37
N ARG A 536 -28.50 -21.71 -23.96
CA ARG A 536 -27.82 -22.62 -23.04
C ARG A 536 -26.60 -23.22 -23.73
N LEU A 537 -25.45 -23.19 -23.05
CA LEU A 537 -24.28 -23.96 -23.47
C LEU A 537 -24.51 -25.44 -23.13
N ARG A 538 -24.58 -26.30 -24.16
CA ARG A 538 -24.60 -27.76 -23.96
C ARG A 538 -23.18 -28.22 -23.68
N GLU A 539 -22.95 -28.87 -22.55
CA GLU A 539 -21.68 -29.54 -22.28
C GLU A 539 -21.55 -30.71 -23.26
N THR A 540 -20.51 -30.70 -24.08
CA THR A 540 -20.13 -31.89 -24.85
C THR A 540 -19.56 -32.88 -23.85
N VAL A 541 -20.35 -33.87 -23.45
CA VAL A 541 -19.83 -35.09 -22.82
C VAL A 541 -18.84 -35.70 -23.82
N PRO A 542 -17.59 -36.00 -23.45
CA PRO A 542 -16.69 -36.73 -24.33
C PRO A 542 -17.36 -38.07 -24.68
N SER A 543 -17.54 -38.34 -25.97
CA SER A 543 -18.07 -39.61 -26.45
C SER A 543 -17.20 -40.77 -25.92
N PRO A 544 -17.76 -41.82 -25.27
CA PRO A 544 -17.01 -42.97 -24.77
C PRO A 544 -16.64 -43.96 -25.89
N LYS A 545 -16.37 -43.49 -27.10
CA LYS A 545 -15.97 -44.35 -28.24
C LYS A 545 -14.78 -43.76 -28.98
N ALA A 546 -13.63 -43.77 -28.30
CA ALA A 546 -12.30 -43.78 -28.92
C ALA A 546 -11.26 -44.36 -27.93
N GLN A 547 -11.56 -45.51 -27.33
CA GLN A 547 -10.53 -46.42 -26.83
C GLN A 547 -10.61 -47.70 -27.67
N LEU A 548 -10.17 -47.58 -28.92
CA LEU A 548 -9.86 -48.72 -29.76
C LEU A 548 -8.53 -49.30 -29.27
N VAL A 549 -8.65 -50.37 -28.49
CA VAL A 549 -7.83 -51.59 -28.55
C VAL A 549 -6.39 -51.39 -29.01
N VAL A 550 -5.48 -51.25 -28.04
CA VAL A 550 -4.12 -51.79 -28.17
C VAL A 550 -4.05 -52.95 -27.18
N ARG A 551 -4.37 -54.16 -27.66
CA ARG A 551 -4.05 -55.40 -26.95
C ARG A 551 -2.55 -55.64 -27.11
N SER A 552 -1.82 -55.51 -26.01
CA SER A 552 -0.45 -55.98 -25.86
C SER A 552 -0.40 -57.50 -26.08
N HIS A 553 0.34 -57.94 -27.11
CA HIS A 553 0.89 -59.29 -27.17
C HIS A 553 2.30 -59.23 -26.55
N SER A 554 2.48 -59.86 -25.39
CA SER A 554 3.79 -60.31 -24.93
C SER A 554 4.06 -61.71 -25.48
N PRO A 555 5.22 -61.99 -26.09
CA PRO A 555 5.71 -63.36 -26.20
C PRO A 555 6.48 -63.72 -24.93
N ARG A 556 6.13 -64.86 -24.34
CA ARG A 556 7.00 -65.61 -23.43
C ARG A 556 8.00 -66.39 -24.29
N SER A 557 9.29 -66.22 -24.00
CA SER A 557 10.35 -67.24 -23.83
C SER A 557 11.69 -66.53 -23.89
#